data_AF-A0A183GAW8-F1
#
_entry.id   AF-A0A183GAW8-F1
#
_cell.length_a   1.000
_cell.length_b   1.000
_cell.length_c   1.000
_cell.angle_alpha   90.00
_cell.angle_beta   90.00
_cell.angle_gamma   90.00
#
_symmetry.space_group_name_H-M   'P 1'
#
loop_
_entity.id
_entity.type
_entity.pdbx_description
1 polymer ?
#
loop_
_entity_poly.entity_id
_entity_poly.type
_entity_poly.pdbx_seq_one_letter_code
_entity_poly.pdbx_strand_id
1 'polypeptide(L)'
;LIESIEGKQGKPRLKPPFPADIGLFGCPTTVTNVETVAASPTICRRGGEWFASFGRERNRGTKLFCISGHVNNPCTVEEEMSIPLKELIERHCGGVIGGWDNLLAIIPGGSSVPLLPKHICDTVLMDFDALVEVQSGLGTAAVIVMNKQADVVKCIARLSLFYKHETCGQCTPCREGCNWLNKVMWRFVDGKAKPSEIDMLWELSKQIEGHTICALGDAAAWPVQGLIRHFRPELERRMAEFHKQVLAEGGKKQAGCAKH
;
A
#
# COMPACT_ATOMS: atom_id res chain seq x y z
N LEU A 1 11.76 -8.76 14.00
CA LEU A 1 11.31 -9.86 14.89
C LEU A 1 12.47 -10.50 15.63
N ILE A 2 13.36 -11.26 14.95
CA ILE A 2 14.48 -11.98 15.60
C ILE A 2 15.28 -11.10 16.57
N GLU A 3 15.85 -9.99 16.09
CA GLU A 3 16.62 -9.04 16.92
C GLU A 3 15.82 -8.51 18.13
N SER A 4 14.52 -8.32 17.97
CA SER A 4 13.64 -7.86 19.06
C SER A 4 13.42 -8.93 20.13
N ILE A 5 13.34 -10.21 19.75
CA ILE A 5 13.24 -11.33 20.71
C ILE A 5 14.56 -11.50 21.47
N GLU A 6 15.68 -11.20 20.83
CA GLU A 6 17.01 -11.20 21.47
C GLU A 6 17.24 -10.02 22.44
N GLY A 7 16.21 -9.19 22.68
CA GLY A 7 16.31 -8.02 23.57
C GLY A 7 17.04 -6.82 22.98
N LYS A 8 17.31 -6.82 21.67
CA LYS A 8 17.94 -5.69 20.97
C LYS A 8 16.88 -4.78 20.35
N GLN A 9 17.31 -3.64 19.81
CA GLN A 9 16.44 -2.81 18.97
C GLN A 9 15.94 -3.63 17.77
N GLY A 10 14.68 -3.44 17.37
CA GLY A 10 14.02 -4.15 16.27
C GLY A 10 14.52 -3.79 14.86
N LYS A 11 15.84 -3.66 14.67
CA LYS A 11 16.52 -3.31 13.43
C LYS A 11 16.82 -4.57 12.61
N PRO A 12 16.39 -4.68 11.35
CA PRO A 12 16.66 -5.86 10.53
C PRO A 12 18.15 -6.15 10.30
N ARG A 13 18.49 -7.45 10.17
CA ARG A 13 19.81 -7.87 9.69
C ARG A 13 19.88 -7.80 8.17
N LEU A 14 21.06 -7.53 7.63
CA LEU A 14 21.33 -7.69 6.20
C LEU A 14 21.26 -9.18 5.84
N LYS A 15 20.73 -9.49 4.65
CA LYS A 15 20.76 -10.84 4.07
C LYS A 15 21.74 -10.80 2.89
N PRO A 16 22.69 -11.75 2.78
CA PRO A 16 23.01 -12.84 3.71
C PRO A 16 23.70 -12.40 5.02
N PRO A 17 23.69 -13.23 6.10
CA PRO A 17 23.14 -14.58 6.17
C PRO A 17 21.61 -14.63 6.29
N PHE A 18 20.99 -15.68 5.76
CA PHE A 18 19.55 -15.88 5.91
C PHE A 18 19.22 -16.42 7.31
N PRO A 19 18.02 -16.12 7.87
CA PRO A 19 17.61 -16.66 9.17
C PRO A 19 17.65 -18.19 9.26
N ALA A 20 17.45 -18.88 8.14
CA ALA A 20 17.54 -20.33 8.06
C ALA A 20 18.94 -20.86 8.44
N ASP A 21 19.99 -20.06 8.23
CA ASP A 21 21.36 -20.39 8.64
C ASP A 21 21.67 -19.81 10.03
N ILE A 22 21.49 -18.49 10.19
CA ILE A 22 21.80 -17.75 11.42
C ILE A 22 20.63 -16.85 11.80
N GLY A 23 19.71 -17.42 12.58
CA GLY A 23 18.48 -16.80 13.04
C GLY A 23 18.54 -16.38 14.51
N LEU A 24 17.57 -16.86 15.30
CA LEU A 24 17.35 -16.46 16.68
C LEU A 24 18.45 -17.03 17.60
N PHE A 25 19.09 -16.16 18.38
CA PHE A 25 20.23 -16.50 19.25
C PHE A 25 21.41 -17.13 18.49
N GLY A 26 21.53 -16.84 17.20
CA GLY A 26 22.54 -17.45 16.32
C GLY A 26 22.18 -18.87 15.85
N CYS A 27 21.02 -19.40 16.21
CA CYS A 27 20.55 -20.71 15.77
C CYS A 27 19.73 -20.61 14.47
N PRO A 28 19.73 -21.65 13.61
CA PRO A 28 18.82 -21.77 12.47
C PRO A 28 17.36 -21.49 12.86
N THR A 29 16.68 -20.61 12.13
CA THR A 29 15.28 -20.22 12.44
C THR A 29 14.50 -19.84 11.19
N THR A 30 13.26 -20.32 11.08
CA THR A 30 12.30 -19.85 10.06
C THR A 30 11.23 -18.98 10.72
N VAL A 31 10.93 -17.83 10.10
CA VAL A 31 9.85 -16.94 10.56
C VAL A 31 8.64 -17.13 9.64
N THR A 32 7.52 -17.53 10.20
CA THR A 32 6.26 -17.76 9.49
C THR A 32 5.16 -16.84 10.00
N ASN A 33 4.26 -16.41 9.11
CA ASN A 33 3.02 -15.74 9.52
C ASN A 33 2.11 -16.75 10.23
N VAL A 34 1.34 -16.27 11.21
CA VAL A 34 0.34 -17.04 11.97
C VAL A 34 -0.61 -17.79 11.05
N GLU A 35 -1.13 -17.14 10.00
CA GLU A 35 -2.05 -17.77 9.04
C GLU A 35 -1.44 -19.03 8.39
N THR A 36 -0.20 -18.93 7.90
CA THR A 36 0.50 -20.06 7.26
C THR A 36 0.74 -21.20 8.24
N VAL A 37 1.21 -20.91 9.45
CA VAL A 37 1.47 -21.97 10.45
C VAL A 37 0.16 -22.58 10.97
N ALA A 38 -0.90 -21.78 11.15
CA ALA A 38 -2.21 -22.26 11.62
C ALA A 38 -2.96 -23.10 10.57
N ALA A 39 -2.76 -22.83 9.28
CA ALA A 39 -3.32 -23.64 8.20
C ALA A 39 -2.63 -25.02 8.09
N SER A 40 -1.34 -25.10 8.43
CA SER A 40 -0.51 -26.30 8.22
C SER A 40 -1.09 -27.61 8.81
N PRO A 41 -1.67 -27.66 10.03
CA PRO A 41 -2.21 -28.91 10.56
C PRO A 41 -3.47 -29.36 9.82
N THR A 42 -4.29 -28.42 9.34
CA THR A 42 -5.48 -28.72 8.55
C THR A 42 -5.10 -29.27 7.18
N ILE A 43 -4.06 -28.70 6.55
CA ILE A 43 -3.51 -29.21 5.29
C ILE A 43 -2.97 -30.63 5.48
N CYS A 44 -2.20 -30.90 6.55
CA CYS A 44 -1.70 -32.24 6.82
C CYS A 44 -2.82 -33.27 7.07
N ARG A 45 -3.93 -32.87 7.72
CA ARG A 45 -5.06 -33.76 8.01
C ARG A 45 -5.96 -34.02 6.81
N ARG A 46 -6.22 -33.01 5.98
CA ARG A 46 -7.12 -33.11 4.81
C ARG A 46 -6.42 -33.48 3.51
N GLY A 47 -5.08 -33.42 3.49
CA GLY A 47 -4.26 -33.68 2.32
C GLY A 47 -3.88 -32.39 1.58
N GLY A 48 -2.65 -32.36 1.07
CA GLY A 48 -2.15 -31.23 0.27
C GLY A 48 -2.93 -31.03 -1.03
N GLU A 49 -3.40 -32.11 -1.65
CA GLU A 49 -4.22 -32.07 -2.87
C GLU A 49 -5.56 -31.36 -2.65
N TRP A 50 -6.20 -31.56 -1.49
CA TRP A 50 -7.41 -30.83 -1.13
C TRP A 50 -7.16 -29.33 -1.04
N PHE A 51 -6.10 -28.91 -0.34
CA PHE A 51 -5.78 -27.47 -0.24
C PHE A 51 -5.35 -26.91 -1.61
N ALA A 52 -4.66 -27.72 -2.43
CA ALA A 52 -4.25 -27.38 -3.79
C ALA A 52 -5.39 -27.42 -4.82
N SER A 53 -6.60 -27.87 -4.44
CA SER A 53 -7.76 -27.82 -5.33
C SER A 53 -8.37 -26.42 -5.43
N PHE A 54 -8.09 -25.55 -4.45
CA PHE A 54 -8.54 -24.16 -4.43
C PHE A 54 -7.55 -23.23 -5.13
N GLY A 55 -8.08 -22.19 -5.78
CA GLY A 55 -7.33 -21.15 -6.47
C GLY A 55 -6.64 -21.64 -7.73
N ARG A 56 -6.02 -20.73 -8.46
CA ARG A 56 -5.28 -21.04 -9.70
C ARG A 56 -3.92 -21.65 -9.39
N GLU A 57 -3.30 -22.20 -10.43
CA GLU A 57 -1.93 -22.67 -10.38
C GLU A 57 -1.00 -21.62 -9.76
N ARG A 58 -0.04 -22.07 -8.94
CA ARG A 58 0.88 -21.24 -8.13
C ARG A 58 0.23 -20.32 -7.08
N ASN A 59 -1.10 -20.29 -6.99
CA ASN A 59 -1.89 -19.45 -6.08
C ASN A 59 -2.94 -20.30 -5.35
N ARG A 60 -2.48 -21.38 -4.72
CA ARG A 60 -3.33 -22.42 -4.17
C ARG A 60 -3.77 -22.14 -2.74
N GLY A 61 -5.00 -22.53 -2.42
CA GLY A 61 -5.52 -22.55 -1.04
C GLY A 61 -6.58 -21.51 -0.75
N THR A 62 -6.82 -21.29 0.54
CA THR A 62 -7.69 -20.23 1.07
C THR A 62 -6.85 -19.11 1.66
N LYS A 63 -7.47 -17.94 1.81
CA LYS A 63 -6.84 -16.76 2.39
C LYS A 63 -7.85 -16.01 3.26
N LEU A 64 -7.37 -15.52 4.40
CA LEU A 64 -8.09 -14.53 5.19
C LEU A 64 -7.97 -13.17 4.51
N PHE A 65 -9.12 -12.66 4.06
CA PHE A 65 -9.27 -11.32 3.50
C PHE A 65 -9.80 -10.39 4.58
N CYS A 66 -9.09 -9.29 4.83
CA CYS A 66 -9.54 -8.25 5.76
C CYS A 66 -10.02 -7.05 4.95
N ILE A 67 -11.33 -6.94 4.71
CA ILE A 67 -11.91 -5.86 3.93
C ILE A 67 -12.29 -4.70 4.86
N SER A 68 -11.73 -3.53 4.56
CA SER A 68 -11.84 -2.31 5.37
C SER A 68 -12.05 -1.07 4.50
N GLY A 69 -12.26 0.08 5.14
CA GLY A 69 -12.49 1.35 4.44
C GLY A 69 -13.96 1.55 4.07
N HIS A 70 -14.21 2.08 2.88
CA HIS A 70 -15.53 2.56 2.45
C HIS A 70 -16.42 1.44 1.85
N VAL A 71 -16.67 0.39 2.63
CA VAL A 71 -17.65 -0.68 2.35
C VAL A 71 -18.80 -0.66 3.35
N ASN A 72 -19.96 -1.22 2.98
CA ASN A 72 -21.16 -1.20 3.84
C ASN A 72 -20.95 -2.01 5.12
N ASN A 73 -20.36 -3.20 5.01
CA ASN A 73 -20.08 -4.09 6.14
C ASN A 73 -18.60 -4.52 6.12
N PRO A 74 -17.68 -3.74 6.72
CA PRO A 74 -16.29 -4.14 6.86
C PRO A 74 -16.17 -5.45 7.66
N CYS A 75 -15.40 -6.41 7.15
CA CYS A 75 -15.26 -7.73 7.78
C CYS A 75 -13.94 -8.39 7.44
N THR A 76 -13.59 -9.39 8.25
CA THR A 76 -12.59 -10.40 7.88
C THR A 76 -13.32 -11.69 7.51
N VAL A 77 -13.02 -12.24 6.35
CA VAL A 77 -13.61 -13.48 5.83
C VAL A 77 -12.52 -14.38 5.27
N GLU A 78 -12.62 -15.68 5.52
CA GLU A 78 -11.80 -16.67 4.83
C GLU A 78 -12.48 -17.05 3.53
N GLU A 79 -11.75 -16.97 2.42
CA GLU A 79 -12.29 -17.30 1.11
C GLU A 79 -11.21 -17.94 0.23
N GLU A 80 -11.65 -18.61 -0.84
CA GLU A 80 -10.76 -19.19 -1.85
C GLU A 80 -9.85 -18.12 -2.49
N MET A 81 -8.57 -18.47 -2.63
CA MET A 81 -7.61 -17.66 -3.39
C MET A 81 -8.08 -17.48 -4.83
N SER A 82 -7.76 -16.35 -5.47
CA SER A 82 -8.14 -16.05 -6.86
C SER A 82 -9.63 -15.76 -7.08
N ILE A 83 -10.39 -15.52 -6.01
CA ILE A 83 -11.71 -14.89 -6.11
C ILE A 83 -11.62 -13.52 -6.82
N PRO A 84 -12.55 -13.16 -7.73
CA PRO A 84 -12.60 -11.81 -8.27
C PRO A 84 -12.74 -10.74 -7.17
N LEU A 85 -11.96 -9.66 -7.23
CA LEU A 85 -11.97 -8.61 -6.20
C LEU A 85 -13.35 -7.98 -6.03
N LYS A 86 -14.05 -7.76 -7.15
CA LYS A 86 -15.42 -7.24 -7.14
C LYS A 86 -16.38 -8.19 -6.43
N GLU A 87 -16.30 -9.49 -6.74
CA GLU A 87 -17.13 -10.52 -6.12
C GLU A 87 -16.90 -10.60 -4.61
N LEU A 88 -15.63 -10.57 -4.18
CA LEU A 88 -15.26 -10.55 -2.76
C LEU A 88 -15.97 -9.42 -2.00
N ILE A 89 -15.94 -8.19 -2.55
CA ILE A 89 -16.51 -7.00 -1.91
C ILE A 89 -18.05 -7.01 -1.96
N GLU A 90 -18.64 -7.35 -3.10
CA GLU A 90 -20.10 -7.36 -3.26
C GLU A 90 -20.74 -8.47 -2.42
N ARG A 91 -20.15 -9.66 -2.40
CA ARG A 91 -20.70 -10.83 -1.68
C ARG A 91 -20.55 -10.71 -0.16
N HIS A 92 -19.36 -10.38 0.33
CA HIS A 92 -19.07 -10.50 1.77
C HIS A 92 -19.23 -9.19 2.55
N CYS A 93 -19.04 -8.05 1.89
CA CYS A 93 -19.15 -6.75 2.55
C CYS A 93 -20.44 -5.99 2.21
N GLY A 94 -21.30 -6.56 1.36
CA GLY A 94 -22.50 -5.89 0.85
C GLY A 94 -22.19 -4.70 -0.07
N GLY A 95 -21.00 -4.69 -0.70
CA GLY A 95 -20.60 -3.67 -1.66
C GLY A 95 -19.96 -2.40 -1.06
N VAL A 96 -19.54 -1.52 -1.96
CA VAL A 96 -18.97 -0.20 -1.67
C VAL A 96 -20.08 0.73 -1.17
N ILE A 97 -19.77 1.62 -0.23
CA ILE A 97 -20.72 2.65 0.24
C ILE A 97 -21.13 3.52 -0.96
N GLY A 98 -22.42 3.56 -1.29
CA GLY A 98 -22.96 4.27 -2.47
C GLY A 98 -22.91 3.46 -3.78
N GLY A 99 -22.63 2.15 -3.72
CA GLY A 99 -22.58 1.26 -4.88
C GLY A 99 -21.21 1.19 -5.55
N TRP A 100 -21.01 0.17 -6.38
CA TRP A 100 -19.72 -0.10 -7.05
C TRP A 100 -19.24 1.06 -7.95
N ASP A 101 -20.17 1.82 -8.54
CA ASP A 101 -19.84 3.01 -9.33
C ASP A 101 -19.30 4.17 -8.50
N ASN A 102 -19.51 4.15 -7.18
CA ASN A 102 -18.92 5.10 -6.26
C ASN A 102 -17.48 4.73 -5.85
N LEU A 103 -16.94 3.62 -6.35
CA LEU A 103 -15.55 3.22 -6.11
C LEU A 103 -14.57 4.21 -6.77
N LEU A 104 -13.53 4.60 -6.03
CA LEU A 104 -12.41 5.38 -6.54
C LEU A 104 -11.19 4.48 -6.77
N ALA A 105 -10.73 3.83 -5.70
CA ALA A 105 -9.56 2.97 -5.72
C ALA A 105 -9.59 1.94 -4.58
N ILE A 106 -8.78 0.89 -4.71
CA ILE A 106 -8.60 -0.15 -3.69
C ILE A 106 -7.11 -0.37 -3.49
N ILE A 107 -6.66 -0.49 -2.24
CA ILE A 107 -5.35 -1.08 -1.93
C ILE A 107 -5.60 -2.57 -1.63
N PRO A 108 -5.21 -3.51 -2.50
CA PRO A 108 -5.67 -4.90 -2.40
C PRO A 108 -4.98 -5.71 -1.28
N GLY A 109 -3.78 -5.29 -0.85
CA GLY A 109 -2.86 -6.15 -0.11
C GLY A 109 -2.23 -5.56 1.14
N GLY A 110 -2.95 -4.70 1.84
CA GLY A 110 -2.44 -3.91 2.96
C GLY A 110 -1.68 -2.67 2.49
N SER A 111 -1.33 -1.78 3.41
CA SER A 111 -0.79 -0.46 3.08
C SER A 111 0.51 -0.47 2.27
N SER A 112 1.20 -1.60 2.18
CA SER A 112 2.48 -1.72 1.50
C SER A 112 2.36 -1.77 -0.02
N VAL A 113 1.19 -2.10 -0.58
CA VAL A 113 1.06 -2.35 -2.02
C VAL A 113 0.48 -1.14 -2.77
N PRO A 114 0.79 -0.96 -4.06
CA PRO A 114 0.18 0.07 -4.89
C PRO A 114 -1.34 -0.04 -4.93
N LEU A 115 -2.02 1.10 -4.88
CA LEU A 115 -3.47 1.16 -5.09
C LEU A 115 -3.84 0.77 -6.54
N LEU A 116 -5.07 0.33 -6.74
CA LEU A 116 -5.67 0.00 -8.02
C LEU A 116 -6.89 0.91 -8.28
N PRO A 117 -6.98 1.56 -9.45
CA PRO A 117 -8.17 2.31 -9.85
C PRO A 117 -9.34 1.36 -10.20
N LYS A 118 -10.58 1.85 -10.10
CA LYS A 118 -11.81 1.07 -10.34
C LYS A 118 -11.74 0.17 -11.58
N HIS A 119 -11.27 0.68 -12.72
CA HIS A 119 -11.28 -0.07 -13.99
C HIS A 119 -10.43 -1.34 -13.96
N ILE A 120 -9.38 -1.40 -13.14
CA ILE A 120 -8.60 -2.62 -12.91
C ILE A 120 -9.33 -3.52 -11.91
N CYS A 121 -9.91 -2.93 -10.85
CA CYS A 121 -10.68 -3.65 -9.84
C CYS A 121 -11.91 -4.38 -10.42
N ASP A 122 -12.43 -3.94 -11.57
CA ASP A 122 -13.57 -4.55 -12.25
C ASP A 122 -13.29 -6.00 -12.68
N THR A 123 -12.03 -6.36 -12.97
CA THR A 123 -11.68 -7.67 -13.56
C THR A 123 -10.57 -8.44 -12.82
N VAL A 124 -9.87 -7.80 -11.88
CA VAL A 124 -8.72 -8.41 -11.21
C VAL A 124 -9.13 -9.52 -10.24
N LEU A 125 -8.30 -10.56 -10.15
CA LEU A 125 -8.43 -11.64 -9.18
C LEU A 125 -7.56 -11.37 -7.94
N MET A 126 -8.01 -11.88 -6.80
CA MET A 126 -7.32 -11.75 -5.52
C MET A 126 -6.34 -12.92 -5.30
N ASP A 127 -5.25 -12.88 -6.05
CA ASP A 127 -4.12 -13.80 -5.94
C ASP A 127 -2.77 -13.08 -6.17
N PHE A 128 -1.64 -13.77 -5.97
CA PHE A 128 -0.32 -13.13 -6.04
C PHE A 128 0.06 -12.74 -7.48
N ASP A 129 -0.12 -13.66 -8.43
CA ASP A 129 0.33 -13.45 -9.82
C ASP A 129 -0.54 -12.38 -10.52
N ALA A 130 -1.87 -12.46 -10.41
CA ALA A 130 -2.80 -11.51 -11.05
C ALA A 130 -2.60 -10.08 -10.54
N LEU A 131 -2.32 -9.91 -9.24
CA LEU A 131 -2.05 -8.59 -8.68
C LEU A 131 -0.68 -8.03 -9.09
N VAL A 132 0.31 -8.89 -9.30
CA VAL A 132 1.61 -8.49 -9.87
C VAL A 132 1.46 -8.05 -11.33
N GLU A 133 0.65 -8.76 -12.13
CA GLU A 133 0.38 -8.41 -13.54
C GLU A 133 -0.20 -6.99 -13.70
N VAL A 134 -1.03 -6.56 -12.74
CA VAL A 134 -1.59 -5.19 -12.71
C VAL A 134 -0.72 -4.21 -11.92
N GLN A 135 0.55 -4.54 -11.70
CA GLN A 135 1.56 -3.72 -11.02
C GLN A 135 1.18 -3.34 -9.57
N SER A 136 0.52 -4.23 -8.86
CA SER A 136 0.28 -4.18 -7.42
C SER A 136 0.79 -5.47 -6.75
N GLY A 137 0.22 -5.87 -5.63
CA GLY A 137 0.54 -7.13 -4.96
C GLY A 137 -0.53 -7.54 -3.96
N LEU A 138 -0.60 -8.83 -3.65
CA LEU A 138 -1.57 -9.36 -2.69
C LEU A 138 -1.22 -9.03 -1.24
N GLY A 139 0.07 -8.90 -0.91
CA GLY A 139 0.54 -8.62 0.45
C GLY A 139 -0.14 -9.50 1.51
N THR A 140 -0.78 -8.89 2.49
CA THR A 140 -1.51 -9.61 3.56
C THR A 140 -2.96 -9.96 3.20
N ALA A 141 -3.42 -9.60 2.01
CA ALA A 141 -4.83 -9.59 1.60
C ALA A 141 -5.73 -8.69 2.47
N ALA A 142 -5.16 -7.63 3.04
CA ALA A 142 -5.91 -6.58 3.72
C ALA A 142 -6.40 -5.54 2.69
N VAL A 143 -7.64 -5.71 2.24
CA VAL A 143 -8.28 -4.88 1.21
C VAL A 143 -8.75 -3.57 1.84
N ILE A 144 -8.23 -2.43 1.38
CA ILE A 144 -8.65 -1.09 1.81
C ILE A 144 -9.41 -0.43 0.66
N VAL A 145 -10.72 -0.27 0.83
CA VAL A 145 -11.61 0.32 -0.18
C VAL A 145 -11.73 1.82 0.02
N MET A 146 -11.57 2.59 -1.05
CA MET A 146 -11.76 4.05 -1.07
C MET A 146 -12.81 4.42 -2.12
N ASN A 147 -13.90 5.03 -1.67
CA ASN A 147 -14.93 5.60 -2.55
C ASN A 147 -14.55 7.02 -3.03
N LYS A 148 -15.35 7.61 -3.93
CA LYS A 148 -15.09 8.94 -4.55
C LYS A 148 -15.13 10.12 -3.58
N GLN A 149 -15.67 9.95 -2.38
CA GLN A 149 -15.65 10.96 -1.31
C GLN A 149 -14.30 11.03 -0.60
N ALA A 150 -13.42 10.03 -0.79
CA ALA A 150 -12.09 10.01 -0.21
C ALA A 150 -11.13 10.99 -0.91
N ASP A 151 -10.36 11.74 -0.12
CA ASP A 151 -9.16 12.40 -0.63
C ASP A 151 -8.03 11.38 -0.75
N VAL A 152 -7.90 10.74 -1.92
CA VAL A 152 -6.90 9.70 -2.17
C VAL A 152 -5.47 10.18 -1.93
N VAL A 153 -5.15 11.45 -2.24
CA VAL A 153 -3.83 12.03 -2.01
C VAL A 153 -3.54 12.09 -0.52
N LYS A 154 -4.52 12.52 0.29
CA LYS A 154 -4.41 12.57 1.75
C LYS A 154 -4.37 11.17 2.37
N CYS A 155 -5.11 10.21 1.84
CA CYS A 155 -5.04 8.80 2.27
C CYS A 155 -3.60 8.27 2.11
N ILE A 156 -2.99 8.45 0.94
CA ILE A 156 -1.62 7.99 0.68
C ILE A 156 -0.59 8.81 1.47
N ALA A 157 -0.77 10.13 1.64
CA ALA A 157 0.09 10.94 2.50
C ALA A 157 0.06 10.45 3.96
N ARG A 158 -1.10 9.99 4.45
CA ARG A 158 -1.22 9.39 5.79
C ARG A 158 -0.47 8.06 5.90
N LEU A 159 -0.43 7.26 4.82
CA LEU A 159 0.41 6.06 4.75
C LEU A 159 1.90 6.42 4.73
N SER A 160 2.32 7.43 3.96
CA SER A 160 3.71 7.91 3.98
C SER A 160 4.11 8.40 5.39
N LEU A 161 3.20 9.04 6.12
CA LEU A 161 3.43 9.42 7.52
C LEU A 161 3.59 8.20 8.43
N PHE A 162 2.78 7.15 8.22
CA PHE A 162 2.92 5.88 8.94
C PHE A 162 4.30 5.26 8.70
N TYR A 163 4.75 5.13 7.44
CA TYR A 163 6.07 4.57 7.14
C TYR A 163 7.23 5.44 7.66
N LYS A 164 7.07 6.76 7.68
CA LYS A 164 8.02 7.69 8.32
C LYS A 164 8.08 7.50 9.84
N HIS A 165 6.98 7.11 10.47
CA HIS A 165 6.93 6.87 11.91
C HIS A 165 7.48 5.48 12.28
N GLU A 166 7.13 4.46 11.50
CA GLU A 166 7.45 3.06 11.78
C GLU A 166 8.77 2.58 11.14
N THR A 167 9.53 3.46 10.51
CA THR A 167 10.89 3.13 10.08
C THR A 167 11.83 3.06 11.28
N CYS A 168 12.59 1.97 11.39
CA CYS A 168 13.60 1.79 12.44
C CYS A 168 14.84 2.71 12.28
N GLY A 169 14.94 3.43 11.16
CA GLY A 169 16.00 4.40 10.90
C GLY A 169 17.40 3.80 10.65
N GLN A 170 17.51 2.49 10.38
CA GLN A 170 18.82 1.84 10.20
C GLN A 170 19.50 2.21 8.88
N CYS A 171 18.87 1.94 7.73
CA CYS A 171 19.44 2.22 6.41
C CYS A 171 19.06 3.62 5.91
N THR A 172 20.04 4.33 5.35
CA THR A 172 19.88 5.73 4.90
C THR A 172 18.77 5.91 3.86
N PRO A 173 18.65 5.07 2.80
CA PRO A 173 17.60 5.28 1.80
C PRO A 173 16.20 5.22 2.40
N CYS A 174 15.94 4.30 3.34
CA CYS A 174 14.65 4.25 4.05
C CYS A 174 14.49 5.40 5.05
N ARG A 175 15.50 5.65 5.90
CA ARG A 175 15.42 6.66 6.99
C ARG A 175 15.15 8.06 6.45
N GLU A 176 15.96 8.49 5.49
CA GLU A 176 15.86 9.83 4.90
C GLU A 176 14.77 9.88 3.84
N GLY A 177 14.69 8.84 3.00
CA GLY A 177 13.71 8.76 1.91
C GLY A 177 12.27 8.75 2.41
N CYS A 178 11.92 8.00 3.46
CA CYS A 178 10.55 8.02 4.01
C CYS A 178 10.19 9.40 4.59
N ASN A 179 11.14 10.08 5.22
CA ASN A 179 10.93 11.42 5.74
C ASN A 179 10.70 12.43 4.61
N TRP A 180 11.48 12.32 3.53
CA TRP A 180 11.34 13.17 2.37
C TRP A 180 10.03 12.89 1.60
N LEU A 181 9.70 11.62 1.34
CA LEU A 181 8.42 11.20 0.78
C LEU A 181 7.25 11.84 1.55
N ASN A 182 7.25 11.71 2.88
CA ASN A 182 6.20 12.29 3.72
C ASN A 182 6.10 13.82 3.55
N LYS A 183 7.23 14.55 3.58
CA LYS A 183 7.22 16.02 3.41
C LYS A 183 6.63 16.44 2.06
N VAL A 184 7.00 15.77 0.97
CA VAL A 184 6.49 16.10 -0.37
C VAL A 184 5.02 15.69 -0.49
N MET A 185 4.63 14.54 0.04
CA MET A 185 3.24 14.09 0.02
C MET A 185 2.30 15.06 0.73
N TRP A 186 2.68 15.63 1.88
CA TRP A 186 1.87 16.66 2.52
C TRP A 186 1.82 17.98 1.74
N ARG A 187 2.88 18.32 1.00
CA ARG A 187 2.83 19.45 0.05
C ARG A 187 1.89 19.15 -1.13
N PHE A 188 1.81 17.91 -1.60
CA PHE A 188 0.84 17.49 -2.61
C PHE A 188 -0.59 17.57 -2.08
N VAL A 189 -0.83 17.19 -0.82
CA VAL A 189 -2.14 17.36 -0.16
C VAL A 189 -2.57 18.81 -0.17
N ASP A 190 -1.66 19.74 0.15
CA ASP A 190 -1.91 21.18 0.16
C ASP A 190 -1.95 21.82 -1.25
N GLY A 191 -1.51 21.10 -2.29
CA GLY A 191 -1.29 21.67 -3.63
C GLY A 191 -0.06 22.59 -3.75
N LYS A 192 0.76 22.71 -2.70
CA LYS A 192 1.97 23.57 -2.59
C LYS A 192 3.20 22.94 -3.24
N ALA A 193 3.04 22.39 -4.44
CA ALA A 193 4.11 21.76 -5.20
C ALA A 193 4.00 22.07 -6.69
N LYS A 194 5.09 21.86 -7.42
CA LYS A 194 5.15 22.01 -8.87
C LYS A 194 4.92 20.65 -9.55
N PRO A 195 4.37 20.61 -10.78
CA PRO A 195 4.21 19.36 -11.53
C PRO A 195 5.51 18.56 -11.69
N SER A 196 6.66 19.24 -11.84
CA SER A 196 7.99 18.60 -11.90
C SER A 196 8.37 17.82 -10.63
N GLU A 197 7.75 18.14 -9.49
CA GLU A 197 7.99 17.43 -8.24
C GLU A 197 7.32 16.05 -8.23
N ILE A 198 6.34 15.80 -9.10
CA ILE A 198 5.73 14.47 -9.26
C ILE A 198 6.79 13.48 -9.79
N ASP A 199 7.52 13.88 -10.84
CA ASP A 199 8.58 13.06 -11.43
C ASP A 199 9.78 12.92 -10.47
N MET A 200 10.14 13.99 -9.76
CA MET A 200 11.15 13.92 -8.69
C MET A 200 10.75 12.91 -7.60
N LEU A 201 9.47 12.90 -7.19
CA LEU A 201 9.00 11.98 -6.15
C LEU A 201 8.99 10.53 -6.65
N TRP A 202 8.70 10.33 -7.95
CA TRP A 202 8.84 9.04 -8.60
C TRP A 202 10.29 8.54 -8.58
N GLU A 203 11.24 9.39 -8.99
CA GLU A 203 12.68 9.06 -8.95
C GLU A 203 13.16 8.74 -7.53
N LEU A 204 12.78 9.56 -6.54
CA LEU A 204 13.10 9.32 -5.15
C LEU A 204 12.56 7.96 -4.68
N SER A 205 11.32 7.63 -5.04
CA SER A 205 10.72 6.34 -4.67
C SER A 205 11.51 5.16 -5.24
N LYS A 206 12.08 5.29 -6.44
CA LYS A 206 12.93 4.27 -7.09
C LYS A 206 14.32 4.18 -6.48
N GLN A 207 14.84 5.27 -5.90
CA GLN A 207 16.08 5.25 -5.13
C GLN A 207 15.92 4.61 -3.74
N ILE A 208 14.70 4.58 -3.20
CA ILE A 208 14.39 3.86 -1.96
C ILE A 208 14.18 2.38 -2.25
N GLU A 209 13.36 2.08 -3.26
CA GLU A 209 13.04 0.72 -3.68
C GLU A 209 14.32 -0.06 -4.05
N GLY A 210 14.47 -1.26 -3.52
CA GLY A 210 15.63 -2.13 -3.81
C GLY A 210 16.97 -1.71 -3.19
N HIS A 211 17.05 -0.53 -2.56
CA HIS A 211 18.29 -0.02 -1.95
C HIS A 211 18.23 -0.01 -0.40
N THR A 212 17.31 -0.78 0.18
CA THR A 212 17.08 -0.83 1.63
C THR A 212 17.36 -2.22 2.19
N ILE A 213 17.64 -2.30 3.49
CA ILE A 213 17.98 -3.58 4.16
C ILE A 213 16.78 -4.53 4.22
N CYS A 214 15.57 -3.98 4.36
CA CYS A 214 14.32 -4.74 4.45
C CYS A 214 13.26 -4.11 3.56
N ALA A 215 12.21 -4.88 3.24
CA ALA A 215 11.13 -4.46 2.36
C ALA A 215 10.23 -3.31 2.90
N LEU A 216 10.53 -2.74 4.07
CA LEU A 216 9.84 -1.53 4.53
C LEU A 216 10.09 -0.35 3.60
N GLY A 217 11.29 -0.27 2.98
CA GLY A 217 11.58 0.75 1.97
C GLY A 217 10.65 0.64 0.77
N ASP A 218 10.51 -0.56 0.21
CA ASP A 218 9.60 -0.85 -0.89
C ASP A 218 8.15 -0.54 -0.50
N ALA A 219 7.73 -1.00 0.70
CA ALA A 219 6.41 -0.74 1.25
C ALA A 219 6.08 0.75 1.46
N ALA A 220 7.10 1.59 1.69
CA ALA A 220 6.94 3.04 1.80
C ALA A 220 6.88 3.73 0.42
N ALA A 221 7.59 3.19 -0.56
CA ALA A 221 7.68 3.73 -1.92
C ALA A 221 6.46 3.37 -2.78
N TRP A 222 6.00 2.12 -2.72
CA TRP A 222 4.95 1.59 -3.59
C TRP A 222 3.59 2.31 -3.52
N PRO A 223 3.08 2.74 -2.34
CA PRO A 223 1.83 3.51 -2.29
C PRO A 223 1.93 4.85 -3.03
N VAL A 224 3.09 5.51 -2.94
CA VAL A 224 3.37 6.76 -3.65
C VAL A 224 3.49 6.50 -5.15
N GLN A 225 4.20 5.45 -5.55
CA GLN A 225 4.28 5.04 -6.96
C GLN A 225 2.90 4.73 -7.56
N GLY A 226 2.06 3.98 -6.84
CA GLY A 226 0.68 3.68 -7.26
C GLY A 226 -0.18 4.93 -7.40
N LEU A 227 -0.07 5.87 -6.46
CA LEU A 227 -0.75 7.16 -6.55
C LEU A 227 -0.30 7.96 -7.77
N ILE A 228 1.01 8.09 -7.99
CA ILE A 228 1.53 8.84 -9.15
C ILE A 228 1.07 8.16 -10.44
N ARG A 229 1.17 6.84 -10.56
CA ARG A 229 0.81 6.12 -11.79
C ARG A 229 -0.67 6.25 -12.15
N HIS A 230 -1.57 6.20 -11.17
CA HIS A 230 -3.01 6.14 -11.44
C HIS A 230 -3.76 7.46 -11.22
N PHE A 231 -3.20 8.36 -10.41
CA PHE A 231 -3.83 9.62 -9.99
C PHE A 231 -2.94 10.85 -10.23
N ARG A 232 -1.96 10.78 -11.14
CA ARG A 232 -1.23 11.98 -11.62
C ARG A 232 -2.16 13.13 -12.06
N PRO A 233 -3.25 12.89 -12.81
CA PRO A 233 -4.17 13.97 -13.17
C PRO A 233 -4.80 14.67 -11.96
N GLU A 234 -5.08 13.93 -10.88
CA GLU A 234 -5.62 14.50 -9.64
C GLU A 234 -4.56 15.34 -8.90
N LEU A 235 -3.30 14.88 -8.89
CA LEU A 235 -2.18 15.65 -8.34
C LEU A 235 -1.98 16.97 -9.10
N GLU A 236 -1.95 16.91 -10.43
CA GLU A 236 -1.78 18.08 -11.30
C GLU A 236 -2.96 19.06 -11.17
N ARG A 237 -4.21 18.54 -11.14
CA ARG A 237 -5.42 19.34 -10.90
C ARG A 237 -5.32 20.13 -9.59
N ARG A 238 -4.95 19.45 -8.50
CA ARG A 238 -4.83 20.06 -7.17
C ARG A 238 -3.76 21.15 -7.12
N MET A 239 -2.60 20.91 -7.74
CA MET A 239 -1.55 21.92 -7.87
C MET A 239 -2.03 23.13 -8.69
N ALA A 240 -2.71 22.90 -9.81
CA ALA A 240 -3.23 23.98 -10.65
C ALA A 240 -4.28 24.84 -9.94
N GLU A 241 -5.17 24.23 -9.16
CA GLU A 241 -6.15 24.95 -8.33
C GLU A 241 -5.50 25.83 -7.27
N PHE A 242 -4.49 25.30 -6.57
CA PHE A 242 -3.71 26.08 -5.61
C PHE A 242 -3.04 27.30 -6.28
N HIS A 243 -2.40 27.12 -7.44
CA HIS A 243 -1.76 28.23 -8.16
C HIS A 243 -2.78 29.28 -8.61
N LYS A 244 -3.96 28.88 -9.09
CA LYS A 244 -5.04 29.83 -9.45
C LYS A 244 -5.50 30.65 -8.24
N GLN A 245 -5.65 30.02 -7.06
CA GLN A 245 -6.03 30.72 -5.83
C GLN A 245 -4.96 31.73 -5.40
N VAL A 246 -3.68 31.33 -5.40
CA VAL A 246 -2.56 32.22 -5.05
C VAL A 246 -2.47 33.42 -5.99
N LEU A 247 -2.64 33.22 -7.30
CA LEU A 247 -2.66 34.32 -8.28
C LEU A 247 -3.85 35.28 -8.05
N ALA A 248 -5.03 34.74 -7.74
CA ALA A 248 -6.21 35.55 -7.45
C ALA A 248 -6.04 36.38 -6.16
N GLU A 249 -5.40 35.84 -5.13
CA GLU A 249 -5.11 36.54 -3.87
C GLU A 249 -3.98 37.59 -4.03
N GLY A 250 -2.93 37.26 -4.80
CA GLY A 250 -1.85 38.19 -5.13
C GLY A 250 -2.34 39.40 -5.94
N GLY A 251 -3.23 39.17 -6.92
CA GLY A 251 -3.87 40.24 -7.70
C GLY A 251 -4.77 41.16 -6.86
N LYS A 252 -5.49 40.61 -5.86
CA LYS A 252 -6.28 41.42 -4.92
C LYS A 252 -5.42 42.31 -4.03
N LYS A 253 -4.24 41.84 -3.59
CA LYS A 253 -3.30 42.65 -2.80
C LYS A 253 -2.68 43.79 -3.63
N GLN A 254 -2.35 43.56 -4.90
CA GLN A 254 -1.86 44.62 -5.79
C GLN A 254 -2.96 45.64 -6.15
N ALA A 255 -4.21 45.20 -6.39
CA ALA A 255 -5.33 46.10 -6.68
C ALA A 255 -5.78 46.94 -5.47
N GLY A 256 -5.57 46.44 -4.24
CA GLY A 256 -5.81 47.20 -3.00
C GLY A 256 -4.75 48.25 -2.71
N CYS A 257 -3.49 48.01 -3.11
CA CYS A 257 -2.39 48.95 -2.91
C CYS A 257 -2.36 50.10 -3.93
N ALA A 258 -2.99 49.93 -5.10
CA ALA A 258 -3.11 50.97 -6.13
C ALA A 258 -4.28 51.97 -5.90
N LYS A 259 -4.97 51.88 -4.74
CA LYS A 259 -6.09 52.76 -4.36
C LYS A 259 -5.77 53.71 -3.19
N HIS A 260 -4.50 53.86 -2.83
CA HIS A 260 -3.99 54.87 -1.89
C HIS A 260 -2.86 55.64 -2.56
#